data_AF-A0A0Q7J7X0-F1
#
_entry.id   AF-A0A0Q7J7X0-F1
#
_cell.length_a   1.000
_cell.length_b   1.000
_cell.length_c   1.000
_cell.angle_alpha   90.00
_cell.angle_beta   90.00
_cell.angle_gamma   90.00
#
_symmetry.space_group_name_H-M   'P 1'
#
loop_
_entity.id
_entity.type
_entity.pdbx_description
1 polymer ?
#
loop_
_entity_poly.entity_id
_entity_poly.type
_entity_poly.pdbx_seq_one_letter_code
_entity_poly.pdbx_strand_id
1 'polypeptide(L)' 'MDVLITDIRMPIMDGISLVKSLRKHNESLKIVISSAYGEFEYAKKAIELGVEHYILKPVDIEEFSYRRS' A
#
# COMPACT_ATOMS: atom_id res chain seq x y z
N MET A 1 -14.85 -2.57 7.01
CA MET A 1 -13.81 -2.27 6.01
C MET A 1 -12.80 -3.39 6.11
N ASP A 2 -12.68 -4.19 5.06
CA ASP A 2 -11.83 -5.39 5.05
C ASP A 2 -10.47 -5.13 4.38
N VAL A 3 -10.42 -4.11 3.52
CA VAL A 3 -9.22 -3.66 2.80
C VAL A 3 -9.19 -2.13 2.74
N LEU A 4 -8.02 -1.54 2.96
CA LEU A 4 -7.73 -0.13 2.71
C LEU A 4 -6.77 0.00 1.53
N ILE A 5 -7.10 0.88 0.58
CA ILE A 5 -6.20 1.28 -0.50
C ILE A 5 -5.87 2.76 -0.30
N THR A 6 -4.59 3.12 -0.30
CA THR A 6 -4.13 4.50 -0.07
C THR A 6 -2.99 4.89 -1.00
N ASP A 7 -2.74 6.20 -1.15
CA ASP A 7 -1.58 6.71 -1.88
C ASP A 7 -0.40 6.91 -0.90
N ILE A 8 0.82 6.71 -1.38
CA ILE A 8 2.02 6.98 -0.58
C ILE A 8 2.16 8.47 -0.26
N ARG A 9 1.79 9.38 -1.18
CA ARG A 9 1.94 10.83 -1.01
C ARG A 9 0.57 11.49 -1.00
N MET A 10 0.16 12.00 0.17
CA MET A 10 -1.02 12.84 0.30
C MET A 10 -0.62 14.20 0.92
N PRO A 11 -1.43 15.26 0.78
CA PRO A 11 -1.02 16.62 1.13
C PRO A 11 -0.71 16.85 2.61
N ILE A 12 -1.29 16.05 3.51
CA ILE A 12 -1.21 16.24 4.97
C ILE A 12 -0.44 15.11 5.65
N MET A 13 -0.53 13.89 5.10
CA MET A 13 0.02 12.67 5.69
C MET A 13 0.44 11.73 4.56
N ASP A 14 1.54 11.01 4.72
CA ASP A 14 1.92 9.96 3.78
C ASP A 14 1.26 8.62 4.13
N GLY A 15 1.18 7.72 3.15
CA GLY A 15 0.56 6.41 3.31
C GLY A 15 1.23 5.55 4.39
N ILE A 16 2.55 5.66 4.59
CA ILE A 16 3.29 4.90 5.61
C ILE A 16 2.91 5.36 7.01
N SER A 17 2.80 6.68 7.22
CA SER A 17 2.35 7.26 8.47
C SER A 17 0.92 6.83 8.81
N LEU A 18 0.03 6.79 7.81
CA LEU A 18 -1.32 6.27 7.96
C LEU A 18 -1.32 4.79 8.40
N VAL A 19 -0.56 3.93 7.71
CA VAL A 19 -0.44 2.50 8.05
C VAL A 19 0.06 2.32 9.49
N LYS A 20 1.09 3.05 9.90
CA LYS A 20 1.63 3.00 11.27
C LYS A 20 0.56 3.33 12.30
N SER A 21 -0.31 4.30 12.02
CA SER A 21 -1.39 4.65 12.94
C SER A 21 -2.47 3.57 12.98
N LEU A 22 -2.84 3.01 11.82
CA LEU A 22 -3.91 2.01 11.73
C LEU A 22 -3.51 0.67 12.33
N ARG A 23 -2.25 0.25 12.15
CA ARG A 23 -1.72 -0.99 12.73
C ARG A 23 -1.80 -1.01 14.26
N LYS A 24 -1.80 0.15 14.93
CA LYS A 24 -2.00 0.25 16.39
C LYS A 24 -3.44 -0.03 16.83
N HIS A 25 -4.41 -0.01 15.91
CA HIS A 25 -5.83 -0.13 16.23
C HIS A 25 -6.47 -1.35 15.59
N ASN A 26 -5.93 -1.82 14.46
CA ASN A 26 -6.39 -3.00 13.78
C ASN A 26 -5.23 -3.66 13.00
N GLU A 27 -4.68 -4.73 13.57
CA GLU A 27 -3.65 -5.54 12.91
C GLU A 27 -4.20 -6.36 11.73
N SER A 28 -5.49 -6.70 11.76
CA SER A 28 -6.13 -7.54 10.74
C SER A 28 -6.56 -6.80 9.47
N LEU A 29 -6.50 -5.46 9.47
CA LEU A 29 -6.88 -4.65 8.31
C LEU A 29 -5.90 -4.90 7.17
N LYS A 30 -6.39 -5.38 6.02
CA LYS A 30 -5.52 -5.51 4.83
C LYS A 30 -5.24 -4.15 4.25
N ILE A 31 -3.98 -3.86 3.94
CA ILE A 31 -3.60 -2.54 3.41
C ILE A 31 -2.85 -2.69 2.10
N VAL A 32 -3.21 -1.86 1.13
CA VAL A 32 -2.54 -1.70 -0.15
C VAL A 32 -2.10 -0.25 -0.31
N ILE A 33 -0.82 -0.03 -0.56
CA ILE A 33 -0.26 1.29 -0.85
C ILE A 33 -0.02 1.39 -2.35
N SER A 34 -0.39 2.52 -2.95
CA SER A 34 -0.10 2.83 -4.34
C SER A 34 0.80 4.06 -4.45
N SER A 35 1.73 4.07 -5.40
CA SER A 35 2.71 5.16 -5.55
C SER A 35 2.99 5.47 -7.01
N ALA A 36 3.02 6.76 -7.37
CA ALA A 36 3.53 7.21 -8.66
C ALA A 36 5.07 7.18 -8.76
N TYR A 37 5.76 7.00 -7.64
CA TYR A 37 7.23 7.05 -7.56
C TYR A 37 7.80 5.71 -7.06
N GLY A 38 8.77 5.18 -7.80
CA GLY A 38 9.52 3.96 -7.52
C GLY A 38 10.51 4.06 -6.36
N GLU A 39 10.13 4.69 -5.26
CA GLU A 39 11.04 4.88 -4.12
C GLU A 39 11.14 3.60 -3.29
N PHE A 40 12.25 2.87 -3.47
CA PHE A 40 12.55 1.61 -2.77
C PHE A 40 12.40 1.70 -1.24
N GLU A 41 12.79 2.83 -0.66
CA GLU A 41 12.68 3.09 0.78
C GLU A 41 11.24 3.00 1.30
N TYR A 42 10.25 3.45 0.52
CA TYR A 42 8.84 3.33 0.91
C TYR A 42 8.33 1.91 0.78
N ALA A 43 8.71 1.19 -0.27
CA ALA A 43 8.35 -0.21 -0.42
C ALA A 43 8.91 -1.05 0.75
N LYS A 44 10.17 -0.83 1.13
CA LYS A 44 10.79 -1.48 2.28
C LYS A 44 10.03 -1.21 3.58
N LYS A 45 9.69 0.06 3.86
CA LYS A 45 8.89 0.43 5.04
C LYS A 45 7.50 -0.19 5.03
N ALA A 46 6.86 -0.28 3.86
CA ALA A 46 5.54 -0.91 3.73
C ALA A 46 5.59 -2.41 4.09
N ILE A 47 6.63 -3.11 3.63
CA ILE A 47 6.87 -4.53 3.97
C ILE A 47 7.11 -4.69 5.47
N GLU A 48 7.95 -3.84 6.08
CA GLU A 48 8.22 -3.85 7.53
C GLU A 48 6.95 -3.61 8.37
N LEU A 49 5.95 -2.92 7.83
CA LEU A 49 4.67 -2.64 8.49
C LEU A 49 3.58 -3.70 8.20
N GLY A 50 3.91 -4.77 7.47
CA GLY A 50 2.98 -5.82 7.13
C GLY A 50 1.85 -5.34 6.21
N VAL A 51 2.16 -4.48 5.24
CA VAL A 51 1.23 -4.11 4.16
C VAL A 51 1.16 -5.27 3.16
N GLU A 52 -0.05 -5.69 2.77
CA GLU A 52 -0.26 -6.78 1.81
C GLU A 52 0.39 -6.49 0.45
N HIS A 53 0.21 -5.28 -0.07
CA HIS A 53 0.71 -4.91 -1.40
C HIS A 53 1.21 -3.47 -1.47
N TYR A 54 2.32 -3.28 -2.18
CA TYR A 54 2.80 -1.98 -2.62
C TYR A 54 2.81 -1.96 -4.15
N ILE A 55 2.05 -1.03 -4.75
CA ILE A 55 1.81 -0.99 -6.20
C ILE A 55 2.39 0.29 -6.78
N LEU A 56 3.16 0.16 -7.86
CA LEU A 56 3.66 1.30 -8.63
C LEU A 56 2.67 1.70 -9.72
N LYS A 57 2.46 3.01 -9.88
CA LYS A 57 1.62 3.59 -10.93
C LYS A 57 2.50 3.96 -12.14
N PRO A 58 1.99 3.81 -13.38
CA PRO A 58 0.67 3.26 -13.70
C PRO A 58 0.63 1.75 -13.41
N VAL A 59 -0.48 1.31 -12.80
CA VAL A 59 -0.71 -0.12 -12.56
C VAL A 59 -1.13 -0.71 -13.89
N ASP A 60 -0.38 -1.69 -14.40
CA ASP A 60 -0.84 -2.44 -15.56
C ASP A 60 -2.01 -3.34 -15.15
N ILE A 61 -3.21 -2.96 -15.58
CA ILE A 61 -4.45 -3.66 -15.24
C ILE A 61 -4.48 -5.05 -15.90
N GLU A 62 -3.75 -5.25 -16.99
CA GLU A 62 -3.67 -6.55 -17.67
C GLU A 62 -2.89 -7.57 -16.81
N GLU A 63 -1.84 -7.13 -16.11
CA GLU A 63 -1.06 -8.00 -15.20
C GLU A 63 -1.90 -8.54 -14.04
N PHE A 64 -2.82 -7.72 -13.50
CA PHE A 64 -3.72 -8.14 -12.41
C PHE A 64 -4.88 -9.02 -12.89
N SER A 65 -5.24 -8.97 -14.17
CA SER A 65 -6.38 -9.69 -14.73
C SER A 65 -6.06 -11.16 -15.03
N TYR A 66 -4.79 -11.53 -15.19
CA TYR A 66 -4.38 -12.85 -15.69
C TYR A 66 -4.05 -13.90 -14.62
N ARG A 67 -4.13 -13.59 -13.31
CA ARG A 67 -3.96 -14.60 -12.24
C ARG A 67 -5.22 -15.47 -12.02
N ARG A 68 -5.84 -15.93 -13.11
CA ARG A 68 -6.75 -17.08 -13.14
C ARG A 68 -6.02 -18.27 -13.74
N SER A 69 -5.35 -19.05 -12.90
CA SER A 69 -5.07 -20.48 -13.07
C SER A 69 -4.65 -21.04 -11.72
#